data_AF-A0A526TC00-F1
#
_entry.id   AF-A0A526TC00-F1
#
_cell.length_a   1.000
_cell.length_b   1.000
_cell.length_c   1.000
_cell.angle_alpha   90.00
_cell.angle_beta   90.00
_cell.angle_gamma   90.00
#
_symmetry.space_group_name_H-M   'P 1'
#
loop_
_entity.id
_entity.type
_entity.pdbx_description
1 polymer ?
#
loop_
_entity_poly.entity_id
_entity_poly.type
_entity_poly.pdbx_seq_one_letter_code
_entity_poly.pdbx_strand_id
1 'polypeptide(L)' 'MTDRLRLTILGCGSSPGTPRITGDCGNCDPDNPKNRRTRAAALVERIASNGGR' A
#
# COMPACT_ATOMS: atom_id res chain seq x y z
N MET A 1 21.63 -19.51 -6.72
CA MET A 1 20.45 -18.66 -6.98
C MET A 1 20.40 -17.58 -5.92
N THR A 2 20.19 -16.32 -6.30
CA THR A 2 20.03 -15.21 -5.35
C THR A 2 18.58 -15.12 -4.87
N ASP A 3 18.39 -14.67 -3.63
CA ASP A 3 17.05 -14.49 -3.07
C ASP A 3 16.33 -13.32 -3.75
N ARG A 4 15.00 -13.41 -3.83
CA ARG A 4 14.15 -12.35 -4.39
C ARG A 4 13.64 -11.43 -3.28
N LEU A 5 13.93 -10.14 -3.37
CA LEU A 5 13.33 -9.13 -2.51
C LEU A 5 11.96 -8.71 -3.06
N ARG A 6 10.94 -8.64 -2.20
CA ARG A 6 9.60 -8.14 -2.54
C ARG A 6 9.23 -7.00 -1.61
N LEU A 7 8.80 -5.89 -2.18
CA LEU A 7 8.23 -4.75 -1.46
C LEU A 7 6.73 -4.69 -1.77
N THR A 8 5.90 -4.81 -0.73
CA THR A 8 4.45 -4.61 -0.85
C THR A 8 4.08 -3.28 -0.24
N ILE A 9 3.43 -2.41 -1.02
CA ILE A 9 2.84 -1.16 -0.52
C ILE A 9 1.54 -1.53 0.19
N LEU A 10 1.55 -1.49 1.53
CA LEU A 10 0.36 -1.75 2.35
C LEU A 10 -0.53 -0.52 2.45
N GLY A 11 0.07 0.67 2.33
CA GLY A 11 -0.64 1.95 2.30
C GLY A 11 0.26 3.06 1.77
N CYS A 12 -0.35 4.06 1.13
CA CYS A 12 0.34 5.17 0.46
C CYS A 12 -0.36 6.53 0.68
N GLY A 13 -1.31 6.58 1.61
CA GLY A 13 -2.05 7.78 1.97
C GLY A 13 -1.38 8.61 3.05
N SER A 14 -1.78 9.88 3.13
CA SER A 14 -1.43 10.78 4.23
C SER A 14 -1.99 10.30 5.58
N SER A 15 -1.64 10.99 6.67
CA SER A 15 -2.12 10.65 8.02
C SER A 15 -3.65 10.44 8.16
N PRO A 16 -4.55 11.19 7.49
CA PRO A 16 -5.98 10.93 7.55
C PRO A 16 -6.48 9.80 6.61
N GLY A 17 -5.63 9.26 5.74
CA GLY A 17 -6.06 8.37 4.65
C GLY A 17 -6.83 9.08 3.53
N THR A 18 -7.41 8.30 2.63
CA THR A 18 -8.34 8.77 1.59
C THR A 18 -9.44 7.71 1.36
N PRO A 19 -10.73 8.06 1.51
CA PRO A 19 -11.25 9.34 1.99
C PRO A 19 -10.82 9.67 3.42
N ARG A 20 -10.88 10.96 3.79
CA ARG A 20 -10.79 11.38 5.19
C ARG A 20 -11.95 10.78 6.00
N ILE A 21 -11.86 10.83 7.32
CA ILE A 21 -12.92 10.32 8.21
C ILE A 21 -14.29 11.00 7.98
N THR A 22 -14.29 12.23 7.45
CA THR A 22 -15.50 12.98 7.07
C THR A 22 -16.10 12.56 5.73
N GLY A 23 -15.48 11.63 5.01
CA GLY A 23 -15.88 11.23 3.65
C GLY A 23 -15.24 12.05 2.52
N ASP A 24 -14.41 13.05 2.85
CA ASP A 24 -13.77 13.92 1.85
C ASP A 24 -12.66 13.19 1.07
N CYS A 25 -12.80 13.13 -0.26
CA CYS A 25 -11.82 12.61 -1.21
C CYS A 25 -10.92 13.69 -1.83
N GLY A 26 -11.17 14.97 -1.55
CA GLY A 26 -10.56 16.09 -2.25
C GLY A 26 -10.76 15.98 -3.76
N ASN A 27 -9.68 16.07 -4.52
CA ASN A 27 -9.70 15.96 -5.98
C ASN A 27 -9.59 14.52 -6.51
N CYS A 28 -9.60 13.51 -5.63
CA CYS A 28 -9.52 12.12 -6.07
C CYS A 28 -10.87 11.63 -6.59
N ASP A 29 -10.88 10.98 -7.75
CA ASP A 29 -12.02 10.24 -8.28
C ASP A 29 -12.43 9.12 -7.30
N PRO A 30 -13.66 9.17 -6.73
CA PRO A 30 -14.13 8.17 -5.76
C PRO A 30 -14.40 6.79 -6.38
N ASP A 31 -14.64 6.72 -7.70
CA ASP A 31 -14.96 5.46 -8.38
C ASP A 31 -13.69 4.68 -8.79
N ASN A 32 -12.53 5.35 -8.80
CA ASN A 32 -11.25 4.67 -9.01
C ASN A 32 -10.76 3.99 -7.72
N PRO A 33 -10.72 2.64 -7.64
CA PRO A 33 -10.38 1.92 -6.41
C PRO A 33 -8.95 2.20 -5.92
N LYS A 34 -8.03 2.66 -6.79
CA LYS A 34 -6.65 3.03 -6.40
C LYS A 34 -6.59 4.31 -5.55
N ASN A 35 -7.67 5.09 -5.51
CA ASN A 35 -7.75 6.29 -4.70
C ASN A 35 -8.17 6.02 -3.24
N ARG A 36 -8.58 4.78 -2.93
CA ARG A 36 -8.78 4.36 -1.54
C ARG A 36 -7.43 4.04 -0.91
N ARG A 37 -6.93 4.92 -0.05
CA ARG A 37 -5.57 4.86 0.50
C ARG A 37 -5.61 4.82 2.02
N THR A 38 -4.96 3.82 2.60
CA THR A 38 -4.63 3.73 4.03
C THR A 38 -3.38 4.56 4.34
N ARG A 39 -3.07 4.79 5.61
CA ARG A 39 -1.83 5.47 6.03
C ARG A 39 -0.59 4.76 5.47
N ALA A 40 0.47 5.52 5.19
CA ALA A 40 1.71 5.00 4.65
C ALA A 40 2.28 3.81 5.46
N ALA A 41 2.45 2.67 4.78
CA ALA A 41 3.05 1.47 5.33
C ALA A 41 3.57 0.56 4.20
N ALA A 42 4.62 -0.20 4.47
CA ALA A 42 5.19 -1.16 3.52
C ALA A 42 5.62 -2.45 4.23
N LEU A 43 5.59 -3.54 3.48
CA LEU A 43 6.13 -4.84 3.87
C LEU A 43 7.32 -5.18 2.98
N VAL A 44 8.45 -5.50 3.61
CA VAL A 44 9.67 -5.96 2.94
C VAL A 44 9.82 -7.45 3.22
N GLU A 45 9.97 -8.25 2.17
CA GLU A 45 10.17 -9.69 2.26
C GLU A 45 11.42 -10.10 1.49
N ARG A 46 12.15 -11.09 2.03
CA ARG A 46 13.25 -11.78 1.35
C ARG A 46 12.81 -13.21 1.09
N ILE A 47 12.65 -13.56 -0.18
CA ILE A 47 12.13 -14.86 -0.61
C ILE A 47 13.29 -15.72 -1.09
N ALA A 48 13.61 -16.78 -0.33
CA ALA A 48 14.65 -17.73 -0.68
C ALA A 48 14.26 -18.60 -1.89
N SER A 49 15.24 -19.22 -2.54
CA SER A 49 15.02 -20.09 -3.71
C SER A 49 14.14 -21.30 -3.41
N ASN A 50 14.09 -21.76 -2.16
CA ASN A 50 13.20 -22.83 -1.69
C ASN A 50 11.79 -22.32 -1.29
N GLY A 51 11.51 -21.02 -1.47
CA GLY A 51 10.24 -20.41 -1.14
C GLY A 51 10.09 -19.91 0.30
N GLY A 52 11.10 -20.08 1.17
CA GLY A 52 11.12 -19.48 2.51
C GLY A 52 10.99 -17.96 2.45
N ARG A 53 10.25 -17.36 3.40
CA ARG A 53 9.96 -15.91 3.45
C ARG A 53 10.22 -15.34 4.84
#